data_AF-A0A5Q0EIY2-F1
#
_entry.id   AF-A0A5Q0EIY2-F1
#
_cell.length_a   1.000
_cell.length_b   1.000
_cell.length_c   1.000
_cell.angle_alpha   90.00
_cell.angle_beta   90.00
_cell.angle_gamma   90.00
#
_symmetry.space_group_name_H-M   'P 1'
#
loop_
_entity.id
_entity.type
_entity.pdbx_description
1 polymer ?
#
loop_
_entity_poly.entity_id
_entity_poly.type
_entity_poly.pdbx_seq_one_letter_code
_entity_poly.pdbx_strand_id
1 'polypeptide(L)'
;MIQPQQAALRLEQVFTRIALEQMAGLPLLNPALRVEALGFQHYQDGLLGVLITPWMMSLILLPAEEEDWTSRELGDKEPRGFPAGRYKFLLNEVEDLGRYLAHSLYSPMHEFRSQGQARAAAEDFLRGLMTPKTPDQNNAVDEELLGRIMRNEELPEGSVQAVQPETSDQGRRGEQMISRRDLLRGRVRPASEH
;
A
#
# COMPACT_ATOMS: atom_id res chain seq x y z
N MET A 1 29.33 -2.66 2.50
CA MET A 1 28.04 -3.34 2.20
C MET A 1 27.17 -3.28 3.43
N ILE A 2 26.08 -2.51 3.36
CA ILE A 2 25.09 -2.41 4.42
C ILE A 2 24.42 -3.78 4.59
N GLN A 3 24.44 -4.32 5.81
CA GLN A 3 23.75 -5.57 6.11
C GLN A 3 22.23 -5.34 6.06
N PRO A 4 21.45 -6.20 5.37
CA PRO A 4 20.00 -6.01 5.24
C PRO A 4 19.27 -5.88 6.59
N GLN A 5 19.72 -6.63 7.60
CA GLN A 5 19.16 -6.57 8.95
C GLN A 5 19.44 -5.23 9.63
N GLN A 6 20.62 -4.65 9.42
CA GLN A 6 20.96 -3.34 9.98
C GLN A 6 20.15 -2.22 9.33
N ALA A 7 19.92 -2.31 8.01
CA ALA A 7 19.06 -1.38 7.30
C ALA A 7 17.59 -1.45 7.79
N ALA A 8 17.07 -2.68 7.96
CA ALA A 8 15.74 -2.91 8.51
C ALA A 8 15.58 -2.30 9.91
N LEU A 9 16.55 -2.52 10.81
CA LEU A 9 16.52 -1.96 12.16
C LEU A 9 16.54 -0.43 12.16
N ARG A 10 17.38 0.19 11.33
CA ARG A 10 17.43 1.66 11.19
C ARG A 10 16.09 2.20 10.68
N LEU A 11 15.49 1.52 9.70
CA LEU A 11 14.18 1.88 9.16
C LEU A 11 13.09 1.79 10.24
N GLU A 12 13.05 0.71 11.01
CA GLU A 12 12.11 0.55 12.12
C GLU A 12 12.25 1.65 13.16
N GLN A 13 13.48 1.98 13.56
CA GLN A 13 13.76 3.03 14.53
C GLN A 13 13.22 4.39 14.07
N VAL A 14 13.53 4.77 12.84
CA VAL A 14 13.10 6.04 12.24
C VAL A 14 11.58 6.12 12.14
N PHE A 15 10.92 5.07 11.62
CA PHE A 15 9.47 5.10 11.45
C PHE A 15 8.72 4.94 12.78
N THR A 16 9.31 4.28 13.78
CA THR A 16 8.77 4.26 15.15
C THR A 16 8.80 5.66 15.76
N ARG A 17 9.89 6.40 15.56
CA ARG A 17 9.99 7.79 15.98
C ARG A 17 8.90 8.66 15.32
N ILE A 18 8.73 8.54 14.00
CA ILE A 18 7.64 9.23 13.27
C ILE A 18 6.26 8.86 13.83
N ALA A 19 6.03 7.58 14.13
CA ALA A 19 4.78 7.09 14.70
C ALA A 19 4.44 7.79 16.03
N LEU A 20 5.45 7.98 16.88
CA LEU A 20 5.31 8.55 18.22
C LEU A 20 5.26 10.09 18.22
N GLU A 21 6.02 10.74 17.33
CA GLU A 21 6.19 12.20 17.35
C GLU A 21 5.19 12.93 16.45
N GLN A 22 4.95 12.40 15.24
CA GLN A 22 4.22 13.12 14.19
C GLN A 22 2.82 12.54 13.95
N MET A 23 2.68 11.23 14.10
CA MET A 23 1.44 10.53 13.78
C MET A 23 0.56 10.26 15.00
N ALA A 24 1.08 10.46 16.21
CA ALA A 24 0.38 10.13 17.45
C ALA A 24 -0.96 10.86 17.56
N GLY A 25 -2.01 10.11 17.92
CA GLY A 25 -3.36 10.65 18.10
C GLY A 25 -4.16 10.83 16.81
N LEU A 26 -3.60 10.55 15.63
CA LEU A 26 -4.37 10.57 14.38
C LEU A 26 -5.33 9.38 14.30
N PRO A 27 -6.61 9.59 13.91
CA PRO A 27 -7.63 8.53 13.89
C PRO A 27 -7.40 7.47 12.82
N LEU A 28 -6.46 7.70 11.91
CA LEU A 28 -6.08 6.77 10.84
C LEU A 28 -5.14 5.66 11.33
N LEU A 29 -4.58 5.78 12.54
CA LEU A 29 -3.65 4.79 13.06
C LEU A 29 -4.39 3.53 13.49
N ASN A 30 -3.92 2.37 13.02
CA ASN A 30 -4.35 1.08 13.52
C ASN A 30 -3.57 0.70 14.79
N PRO A 31 -4.19 0.72 15.98
CA PRO A 31 -3.49 0.44 17.24
C PRO A 31 -3.10 -1.04 17.40
N ALA A 32 -3.64 -1.94 16.57
CA ALA A 32 -3.27 -3.36 16.57
C ALA A 32 -1.92 -3.63 15.88
N LEU A 33 -1.35 -2.61 15.24
CA LEU A 33 -0.12 -2.71 14.47
C LEU A 33 1.00 -1.89 15.11
N ARG A 34 2.23 -2.32 14.80
CA ARG A 34 3.46 -1.60 15.12
C ARG A 34 4.31 -1.47 13.87
N VAL A 35 5.29 -0.57 13.93
CA VAL A 35 6.31 -0.47 12.90
C VAL A 35 7.12 -1.77 12.86
N GLU A 36 7.27 -2.35 11.67
CA GLU A 36 8.04 -3.57 11.45
C GLU A 36 8.59 -3.60 10.01
N ALA A 37 9.88 -3.88 9.87
CA ALA A 37 10.57 -4.04 8.60
C ALA A 37 10.82 -5.53 8.34
N LEU A 38 10.33 -6.05 7.22
CA LEU A 38 10.26 -7.48 6.92
C LEU A 38 10.94 -7.80 5.58
N GLY A 39 11.65 -8.92 5.56
CA GLY A 39 12.16 -9.53 4.32
C GLY A 39 13.22 -8.69 3.60
N PHE A 40 13.98 -7.86 4.33
CA PHE A 40 15.06 -7.08 3.74
C PHE A 40 16.16 -7.98 3.18
N GLN A 41 16.43 -7.80 1.89
CA GLN A 41 17.44 -8.55 1.14
C GLN A 41 18.06 -7.69 0.04
N HIS A 42 19.25 -8.09 -0.42
CA HIS A 42 19.86 -7.47 -1.60
C HIS A 42 19.03 -7.80 -2.84
N TYR A 43 18.70 -6.77 -3.62
CA TYR A 43 17.97 -6.92 -4.86
C TYR A 43 18.41 -5.84 -5.84
N GLN A 44 18.95 -6.25 -7.00
CA GLN A 44 19.56 -5.35 -7.98
C GLN A 44 20.58 -4.43 -7.28
N ASP A 45 20.43 -3.13 -7.41
CA ASP A 45 21.36 -2.10 -6.95
C ASP A 45 20.99 -1.56 -5.55
N GLY A 46 20.25 -2.33 -4.74
CA GLY A 46 19.80 -1.85 -3.43
C GLY A 46 19.33 -2.93 -2.47
N LEU A 47 18.74 -2.47 -1.35
CA LEU A 47 18.11 -3.33 -0.34
C LEU A 47 16.60 -3.20 -0.43
N LEU A 48 15.93 -4.31 -0.72
CA LEU A 48 14.48 -4.39 -0.88
C LEU A 48 13.86 -5.09 0.32
N GLY A 49 12.77 -4.53 0.85
CA GLY A 49 11.95 -5.16 1.88
C GLY A 49 10.60 -4.48 2.03
N VAL A 50 9.75 -4.98 2.92
CA VAL A 50 8.44 -4.36 3.22
C VAL A 50 8.52 -3.66 4.57
N LEU A 51 7.95 -2.46 4.64
CA LEU A 51 7.74 -1.72 5.87
C LEU A 51 6.25 -1.72 6.19
N ILE A 52 5.91 -2.22 7.37
CA ILE A 52 4.59 -2.12 7.98
C ILE A 52 4.63 -0.97 8.98
N THR A 53 3.63 -0.10 8.96
CA THR A 53 3.36 0.89 9.99
C THR A 53 1.88 0.82 10.38
N PRO A 54 1.47 1.49 11.49
CA PRO A 54 0.06 1.61 11.84
C PRO A 54 -0.82 2.31 10.79
N TRP A 55 -0.24 3.02 9.81
CA TRP A 55 -0.98 3.77 8.80
C TRP A 55 -0.80 3.27 7.36
N MET A 56 0.31 2.59 7.05
CA MET A 56 0.56 2.07 5.71
C MET A 56 1.41 0.79 5.73
N MET A 57 1.34 0.04 4.63
CA MET A 57 2.30 -0.99 4.29
C MET A 57 2.91 -0.64 2.93
N SER A 58 4.24 -0.59 2.85
CA SER A 58 4.94 -0.20 1.63
C SER A 58 6.10 -1.14 1.31
N LEU A 59 6.33 -1.38 0.03
CA LEU A 59 7.57 -1.95 -0.48
C LEU A 59 8.62 -0.84 -0.50
N ILE A 60 9.75 -1.07 0.15
CA ILE A 60 10.85 -0.13 0.32
C ILE A 60 12.06 -0.63 -0.45
N LEU A 61 12.69 0.26 -1.20
CA LEU A 61 14.00 0.05 -1.81
C LEU A 61 14.95 1.13 -1.31
N LEU A 62 15.96 0.72 -0.55
CA LEU A 62 17.03 1.59 -0.07
C LEU A 62 18.20 1.56 -1.08
N PRO A 63 18.89 2.70 -1.29
CA PRO A 63 20.05 2.75 -2.16
C PRO A 63 21.18 1.86 -1.64
N ALA A 64 22.00 1.32 -2.54
CA ALA A 64 23.29 0.75 -2.17
C ALA A 64 24.25 1.84 -1.70
N GLU A 65 25.32 1.45 -0.99
CA GLU A 65 26.35 2.35 -0.43
C GLU A 65 26.99 3.28 -1.48
N GLU A 66 27.00 2.87 -2.75
CA GLU A 66 27.64 3.58 -3.86
C GLU A 66 26.68 4.47 -4.66
N GLU A 67 25.37 4.43 -4.36
CA GLU A 67 24.36 5.17 -5.11
C GLU A 67 23.99 6.47 -4.40
N ASP A 68 24.33 7.60 -5.03
CA ASP A 68 23.93 8.93 -4.55
C ASP A 68 22.65 9.40 -5.25
N TRP A 69 21.56 9.43 -4.50
CA TRP A 69 20.27 9.93 -4.98
C TRP A 69 20.02 11.40 -4.63
N THR A 70 20.96 12.11 -4.00
CA THR A 70 20.76 13.50 -3.52
C THR A 70 20.45 14.53 -4.62
N SER A 71 20.80 14.24 -5.87
CA SER A 71 20.52 15.11 -7.02
C SER A 71 19.12 14.94 -7.63
N ARG A 72 18.36 13.91 -7.23
CA ARG A 72 17.02 13.60 -7.78
C ARG A 72 15.92 14.45 -7.13
N GLU A 73 14.74 14.53 -7.71
CA GLU A 73 13.63 15.31 -7.12
C GLU A 73 12.75 14.40 -6.24
N LEU A 74 12.35 14.91 -5.06
CA LEU A 74 11.43 14.17 -4.19
C LEU A 74 10.06 14.05 -4.88
N GLY A 75 9.46 12.87 -4.77
CA GLY A 75 8.22 12.52 -5.48
C GLY A 75 8.44 11.98 -6.89
N ASP A 76 9.68 11.90 -7.37
CA ASP A 76 9.99 11.30 -8.67
C ASP A 76 9.48 9.86 -8.75
N LYS A 77 8.78 9.57 -9.85
CA LYS A 77 8.23 8.23 -10.14
C LYS A 77 9.29 7.38 -10.80
N GLU A 78 9.76 6.36 -10.10
CA GLU A 78 10.81 5.47 -10.57
C GLU A 78 10.26 4.05 -10.79
N PRO A 79 9.99 3.63 -12.05
CA PRO A 79 9.51 2.30 -12.34
C PRO A 79 10.63 1.26 -12.19
N ARG A 80 10.41 0.26 -11.33
CA ARG A 80 11.33 -0.87 -11.10
C ARG A 80 10.73 -2.17 -11.60
N GLY A 81 11.56 -3.00 -12.23
CA GLY A 81 11.18 -4.31 -12.75
C GLY A 81 11.41 -5.43 -11.74
N PHE A 82 10.42 -6.30 -11.61
CA PHE A 82 10.42 -7.52 -10.81
C PHE A 82 9.92 -8.70 -11.65
N PRO A 83 10.20 -9.95 -11.24
CA PRO A 83 9.61 -11.11 -11.90
C PRO A 83 8.09 -11.01 -12.04
N ALA A 84 7.39 -10.49 -11.03
CA ALA A 84 5.94 -10.31 -11.07
C ALA A 84 5.44 -9.18 -11.99
N GLY A 85 6.32 -8.28 -12.45
CA GLY A 85 5.95 -7.12 -13.26
C GLY A 85 6.69 -5.83 -12.89
N ARG A 86 6.19 -4.70 -13.38
CA ARG A 86 6.77 -3.37 -13.10
C ARG A 86 5.99 -2.64 -12.02
N TYR A 87 6.69 -2.09 -11.03
CA TYR A 87 6.12 -1.35 -9.92
C TYR A 87 6.65 0.08 -9.92
N LYS A 88 5.77 1.07 -9.72
CA LYS A 88 6.14 2.50 -9.71
C LYS A 88 6.49 2.91 -8.28
N PHE A 89 7.75 3.21 -8.01
CA PHE A 89 8.17 3.75 -6.73
C PHE A 89 8.14 5.27 -6.75
N LEU A 90 8.04 5.87 -5.58
CA LEU A 90 8.22 7.30 -5.37
C LEU A 90 9.50 7.52 -4.57
N LEU A 91 10.31 8.49 -4.99
CA LEU A 91 11.47 8.93 -4.21
C LEU A 91 10.99 9.74 -3.01
N ASN A 92 11.39 9.30 -1.83
CA ASN A 92 11.08 9.93 -0.56
C ASN A 92 12.38 10.23 0.18
N GLU A 93 12.30 11.12 1.15
CA GLU A 93 13.40 11.44 2.04
C GLU A 93 12.88 11.53 3.47
N VAL A 94 13.59 10.90 4.38
CA VAL A 94 13.31 10.99 5.80
C VAL A 94 14.61 11.28 6.52
N GLU A 95 14.58 12.26 7.43
CA GLU A 95 15.69 12.58 8.31
C GLU A 95 16.19 11.32 9.04
N ASP A 96 17.50 11.20 9.22
CA ASP A 96 18.20 10.02 9.76
C ASP A 96 18.16 8.74 8.92
N LEU A 97 17.36 8.65 7.85
CA LEU A 97 17.39 7.53 6.91
C LEU A 97 18.04 7.93 5.58
N GLY A 98 17.78 9.15 5.13
CA GLY A 98 18.15 9.64 3.80
C GLY A 98 17.06 9.33 2.77
N ARG A 99 17.47 9.29 1.50
CA ARG A 99 16.56 9.04 0.37
C ARG A 99 16.29 7.56 0.19
N TYR A 100 15.03 7.23 -0.06
CA TYR A 100 14.58 5.87 -0.31
C TYR A 100 13.41 5.87 -1.30
N LEU A 101 13.23 4.75 -1.97
CA LEU A 101 12.11 4.52 -2.86
C LEU A 101 11.02 3.78 -2.10
N ALA A 102 9.76 4.21 -2.25
CA ALA A 102 8.62 3.54 -1.66
C ALA A 102 7.51 3.29 -2.69
N HIS A 103 6.92 2.11 -2.63
CA HIS A 103 5.70 1.76 -3.34
C HIS A 103 4.63 1.32 -2.34
N SER A 104 3.54 2.09 -2.24
CA SER A 104 2.45 1.80 -1.30
C SER A 104 1.70 0.54 -1.70
N LEU A 105 1.61 -0.43 -0.78
CA LEU A 105 0.86 -1.68 -0.94
C LEU A 105 -0.53 -1.56 -0.35
N TYR A 106 -0.62 -1.07 0.89
CA TYR A 106 -1.87 -0.89 1.61
C TYR A 106 -1.88 0.44 2.36
N SER A 107 -2.98 1.17 2.22
CA SER A 107 -3.32 2.35 3.02
C SER A 107 -4.82 2.65 2.83
N PRO A 108 -5.60 2.86 3.90
CA PRO A 108 -5.21 2.75 5.32
C PRO A 108 -5.07 1.29 5.79
N MET A 109 -4.50 1.08 6.98
CA MET A 109 -4.21 -0.26 7.52
C MET A 109 -5.36 -0.86 8.35
N HIS A 110 -6.56 -0.28 8.36
CA HIS A 110 -7.68 -0.70 9.21
C HIS A 110 -8.19 -2.13 8.95
N GLU A 111 -7.94 -2.68 7.76
CA GLU A 111 -8.38 -4.04 7.40
C GLU A 111 -7.57 -5.12 8.15
N PHE A 112 -6.38 -4.77 8.65
CA PHE A 112 -5.52 -5.69 9.39
C PHE A 112 -5.88 -5.73 10.87
N ARG A 113 -6.38 -6.87 11.34
CA ARG A 113 -6.83 -7.06 12.74
C ARG A 113 -5.69 -7.35 13.71
N SER A 114 -4.51 -7.69 13.21
CA SER A 114 -3.34 -8.02 14.03
C SER A 114 -2.04 -7.87 13.25
N GLN A 115 -0.93 -7.71 13.96
CA GLN A 115 0.41 -7.75 13.34
C GLN A 115 0.65 -9.04 12.56
N GLY A 116 0.17 -10.18 13.07
CA GLY A 116 0.36 -11.48 12.40
C GLY A 116 -0.27 -11.49 11.00
N GLN A 117 -1.45 -10.90 10.85
CA GLN A 117 -2.12 -10.78 9.55
C GLN A 117 -1.36 -9.85 8.60
N ALA A 118 -0.89 -8.70 9.10
CA ALA A 118 -0.11 -7.76 8.29
C ALA A 118 1.23 -8.38 7.84
N ARG A 119 1.91 -9.13 8.72
CA ARG A 119 3.13 -9.87 8.39
C ARG A 119 2.88 -10.92 7.32
N ALA A 120 1.83 -11.74 7.48
CA ALA A 120 1.48 -12.76 6.50
C ALA A 120 1.25 -12.15 5.10
N ALA A 121 0.50 -11.04 5.02
CA ALA A 121 0.27 -10.34 3.76
C ALA A 121 1.57 -9.76 3.15
N ALA A 122 2.47 -9.20 3.97
CA ALA A 122 3.76 -8.70 3.52
C ALA A 122 4.66 -9.83 2.98
N GLU A 123 4.70 -10.97 3.66
CA GLU A 123 5.45 -12.15 3.23
C GLU A 123 4.87 -12.76 1.94
N ASP A 124 3.54 -12.87 1.83
CA ASP A 124 2.85 -13.31 0.62
C ASP A 124 3.16 -12.39 -0.55
N PHE A 125 3.14 -11.07 -0.32
CA PHE A 125 3.50 -10.09 -1.34
C PHE A 125 4.95 -10.25 -1.80
N LEU A 126 5.92 -10.38 -0.88
CA LEU A 126 7.33 -10.59 -1.23
C LEU A 126 7.56 -11.88 -2.02
N ARG A 127 6.88 -12.98 -1.65
CA ARG A 127 6.90 -14.23 -2.42
C ARG A 127 6.32 -14.05 -3.82
N GLY A 128 5.17 -13.38 -3.91
CA GLY A 128 4.50 -13.07 -5.16
C GLY A 128 5.35 -12.20 -6.07
N LEU A 129 6.03 -11.19 -5.52
CA LEU A 129 6.90 -10.26 -6.24
C LEU A 129 8.04 -10.97 -6.98
N MET A 130 8.57 -12.04 -6.38
CA MET A 130 9.66 -12.85 -6.94
C MET A 130 9.18 -13.98 -7.85
N THR A 131 7.87 -14.16 -8.01
CA THR A 131 7.28 -15.16 -8.89
C THR A 131 6.87 -14.52 -10.21
N PRO A 132 7.29 -15.05 -11.37
CA PRO A 132 6.80 -14.57 -12.66
C PRO A 132 5.28 -14.66 -12.73
N LYS A 133 4.60 -13.55 -13.03
CA LYS A 133 3.18 -13.59 -13.33
C LYS A 133 3.00 -14.06 -14.77
N THR A 134 2.12 -15.04 -14.97
CA THR A 134 1.56 -15.31 -16.30
C THR A 134 0.79 -14.07 -16.76
N PRO A 135 0.77 -13.74 -18.08
CA PRO A 135 0.24 -12.48 -18.61
C PRO A 135 -1.20 -12.11 -18.22
N ASP A 136 -1.97 -13.07 -17.70
CA ASP A 136 -3.39 -12.96 -17.38
C ASP A 136 -3.69 -12.34 -16.00
N GLN A 137 -2.67 -11.98 -15.21
CA GLN A 137 -2.82 -11.45 -13.84
C GLN A 137 -2.31 -10.02 -13.65
N ASN A 138 -2.33 -9.23 -14.73
CA ASN A 138 -2.20 -7.79 -14.65
C ASN A 138 -3.52 -7.19 -14.14
N ASN A 139 -3.77 -7.30 -12.84
CA ASN A 139 -4.60 -6.30 -12.14
C ASN A 139 -3.77 -5.03 -11.96
N ALA A 140 -3.32 -4.45 -13.07
CA ALA A 140 -3.21 -3.01 -13.13
C ALA A 140 -4.66 -2.54 -13.19
N VAL A 141 -5.13 -1.86 -12.15
CA VAL A 141 -6.23 -0.92 -12.38
C VAL A 141 -5.62 0.10 -13.32
N ASP A 142 -5.80 -0.12 -14.62
CA ASP A 142 -5.17 0.68 -15.66
C ASP A 142 -5.51 2.13 -15.38
N GLU A 143 -4.49 2.98 -15.26
CA GLU A 143 -4.65 4.43 -15.09
C GLU A 143 -5.49 5.00 -16.26
N GLU A 144 -5.46 4.31 -17.41
CA GLU A 144 -6.34 4.52 -18.54
C GLU A 144 -7.79 4.06 -18.30
N LEU A 145 -8.01 2.88 -17.70
CA LEU A 145 -9.34 2.39 -17.32
C LEU A 145 -9.99 3.32 -16.28
N LEU A 146 -9.22 3.77 -15.30
CA LEU A 146 -9.65 4.74 -14.30
C LEU A 146 -9.96 6.10 -14.96
N GLY A 147 -9.12 6.53 -15.91
CA GLY A 147 -9.35 7.72 -16.73
C GLY A 147 -10.63 7.63 -17.56
N ARG A 148 -10.91 6.47 -18.17
CA ARG A 148 -12.13 6.20 -18.95
C ARG A 148 -13.37 6.24 -18.06
N ILE A 149 -13.32 5.64 -16.87
CA ILE A 149 -14.41 5.70 -15.88
C ILE A 149 -14.68 7.14 -15.45
N MET A 150 -13.64 7.94 -15.19
CA MET A 150 -13.79 9.35 -14.82
C MET A 150 -14.35 10.22 -15.95
N ARG A 151 -14.06 9.88 -17.22
CA ARG A 151 -14.58 10.55 -18.42
C ARG A 151 -15.91 9.99 -18.92
N ASN A 152 -16.45 8.95 -18.26
CA ASN A 152 -17.67 8.25 -18.65
C ASN A 152 -17.62 7.69 -20.09
N GLU A 153 -16.46 7.14 -20.47
CA GLU A 153 -16.20 6.48 -21.75
C GLU A 153 -16.54 4.98 -21.66
N GLU A 154 -17.05 4.40 -22.76
CA GLU A 154 -17.41 2.98 -22.80
C GLU A 154 -16.18 2.07 -22.60
N LEU A 155 -16.33 1.10 -21.71
CA LEU A 155 -15.32 0.10 -21.41
C LEU A 155 -15.29 -0.97 -22.52
N PRO A 156 -14.11 -1.47 -22.93
CA PRO A 156 -14.04 -2.59 -23.87
C PRO A 156 -14.67 -3.84 -23.24
N GLU A 157 -15.50 -4.55 -24.02
CA GLU A 157 -16.12 -5.81 -23.64
C GLU A 157 -15.03 -6.83 -23.28
N GLY A 158 -15.01 -7.28 -22.02
CA GLY A 158 -14.03 -8.25 -21.49
C GLY A 158 -13.22 -7.78 -20.28
N SER A 159 -13.38 -6.54 -19.81
CA SER A 159 -12.60 -5.97 -18.68
C SER A 159 -13.16 -6.26 -17.26
N VAL A 160 -14.27 -6.99 -17.15
CA VAL A 160 -14.82 -7.46 -15.88
C VAL A 160 -14.65 -8.97 -15.76
N GLN A 161 -13.59 -9.42 -15.09
CA GLN A 161 -13.63 -10.74 -14.46
C GLN A 161 -14.61 -10.66 -13.28
N ALA A 162 -15.78 -11.26 -13.47
CA ALA A 162 -16.75 -11.48 -12.41
C ALA A 162 -16.09 -12.30 -11.30
N VAL A 163 -15.79 -11.65 -10.17
CA VAL A 163 -15.59 -12.36 -8.91
C VAL A 163 -16.93 -13.01 -8.58
N GLN A 164 -17.02 -14.33 -8.74
CA GLN A 164 -18.20 -15.09 -8.34
C GLN A 164 -18.31 -15.01 -6.81
N PRO A 165 -19.46 -14.60 -6.25
CA PRO A 165 -19.67 -14.67 -4.82
C PRO A 165 -19.93 -16.13 -4.45
N GLU A 166 -18.96 -16.75 -3.77
CA GLU A 166 -19.17 -18.00 -3.03
C GLU A 166 -20.24 -17.73 -1.97
N THR A 167 -21.42 -18.32 -2.17
CA THR A 167 -22.58 -18.21 -1.29
C THR A 167 -22.42 -19.16 -0.11
N SER A 168 -22.63 -18.63 1.10
CA SER A 168 -22.97 -19.41 2.31
C SER A 168 -23.81 -18.52 3.24
N ASP A 169 -25.11 -18.59 2.97
CA ASP A 169 -26.31 -18.33 3.79
C ASP A 169 -26.09 -18.63 5.31
N GLN A 170 -26.62 -17.97 6.36
CA GLN A 170 -27.80 -17.11 6.60
C GLN A 170 -27.60 -16.27 7.88
N GLY A 171 -28.28 -15.11 7.97
CA GLY A 171 -28.93 -14.73 9.24
C GLY A 171 -28.89 -13.26 9.69
N ARG A 172 -29.98 -12.53 9.37
CA ARG A 172 -30.59 -11.37 10.08
C ARG A 172 -30.19 -9.93 9.69
N ARG A 173 -31.06 -9.37 8.83
CA ARG A 173 -31.76 -8.06 8.88
C ARG A 173 -31.05 -6.85 9.52
N GLY A 174 -30.82 -5.87 8.64
CA GLY A 174 -31.29 -4.49 8.83
C GLY A 174 -30.21 -3.46 9.13
N GLU A 175 -29.72 -2.76 8.10
CA GLU A 175 -29.67 -1.29 8.05
C GLU A 175 -29.07 -0.84 6.72
N GLN A 176 -29.71 0.19 6.16
CA GLN A 176 -29.56 0.63 4.77
C GLN A 176 -28.18 1.27 4.55
N MET A 177 -27.41 0.72 3.59
CA MET A 177 -26.21 1.39 3.07
C MET A 177 -26.63 2.68 2.35
N ILE A 178 -26.40 3.82 2.99
CA ILE A 178 -26.41 5.13 2.36
C ILE A 178 -25.33 5.11 1.27
N SER A 179 -25.73 5.32 0.01
CA SER A 179 -24.81 5.32 -1.11
C SER A 179 -23.95 6.58 -1.08
N ARG A 180 -22.66 6.46 -1.47
CA ARG A 180 -21.69 7.56 -1.56
C ARG A 180 -22.19 8.79 -2.34
N ARG A 181 -23.16 8.57 -3.22
CA ARG A 181 -23.83 9.60 -4.03
C ARG A 181 -24.75 10.52 -3.22
N ASP A 182 -25.24 10.08 -2.06
CA ASP A 182 -26.09 10.87 -1.15
C ASP A 182 -25.27 11.73 -0.18
N LEU A 183 -24.05 11.28 0.17
CA LEU A 183 -23.15 12.01 1.07
C LEU A 183 -22.58 13.29 0.44
N LEU A 184 -22.41 13.31 -0.89
CA LEU A 184 -21.76 14.42 -1.62
C LEU A 184 -22.70 15.59 -1.94
N ARG A 185 -24.01 15.51 -1.63
CA ARG A 185 -24.99 16.57 -1.95
C ARG A 185 -25.51 17.36 -0.76
N GLY A 186 -24.99 17.16 0.46
CA GLY A 186 -25.19 18.07 1.59
C GLY A 186 -26.65 18.38 1.94
N ARG A 187 -27.58 17.41 1.78
CA ARG A 187 -28.96 17.54 2.25
C ARG A 187 -29.31 16.37 3.15
N VAL A 188 -29.01 16.51 4.43
CA VAL A 188 -29.70 15.76 5.48
C VAL A 188 -30.65 16.75 6.17
N ARG A 189 -31.96 16.57 5.99
CA ARG A 189 -32.94 17.07 6.96
C ARG A 189 -33.41 15.88 7.78
N PRO A 190 -33.48 15.98 9.12
CA PRO A 190 -34.04 14.91 9.92
C PRO A 190 -35.56 14.84 9.70
N ALA A 191 -36.08 13.62 9.59
CA ALA A 191 -37.52 13.38 9.68
C ALA A 191 -37.93 13.52 11.15
N SER A 192 -38.69 14.56 11.46
CA SER A 192 -39.46 14.65 12.69
C SER A 192 -40.83 14.01 12.46
N GLU A 193 -41.26 13.28 13.48
CA GLU A 193 -42.44 12.42 13.54
C GLU A 193 -43.80 13.18 13.54
N HIS A 194 -44.81 12.45 13.04
CA HIS A 194 -46.28 12.59 13.12
C HIS A 194 -46.98 13.53 12.13
#